data_AF-A0A0C2FG02-F1
#
_entry.id   AF-A0A0C2FG02-F1
#
_cell.length_a   1.000
_cell.length_b   1.000
_cell.length_c   1.000
_cell.angle_alpha   90.00
_cell.angle_beta   90.00
_cell.angle_gamma   90.00
#
_symmetry.space_group_name_H-M   'P 1'
#
loop_
_entity.id
_entity.type
_entity.pdbx_description
1 polymer ?
#
loop_
_entity_poly.entity_id
_entity_poly.type
_entity_poly.pdbx_seq_one_letter_code
_entity_poly.pdbx_strand_id
1 'polypeptide(L)'
;IDPCLDKKGGCQHHCVNENGRARCQCFAGYRLAYDRKTCVDIDECKAQRGGGCQHECINTYGSYRCQCRPGFTLAADGRSCDERLSGCQIANGGCQHDCYDEPDGGH
;
A
#
# COMPACT_ATOMS: atom_id res chain seq x y z
N ILE A 1 -2.51 11.71 -37.67
CA ILE A 1 -3.69 11.06 -37.04
C ILE A 1 -3.31 10.68 -35.62
N ASP A 2 -4.20 10.91 -34.65
CA ASP A 2 -3.93 10.56 -33.25
C ASP A 2 -4.43 9.14 -32.94
N PRO A 3 -3.54 8.17 -32.67
CA PRO A 3 -3.93 6.79 -32.42
C PRO A 3 -4.54 6.57 -31.03
N CYS A 4 -4.46 7.53 -30.11
CA CYS A 4 -5.07 7.44 -28.78
C CYS A 4 -6.58 7.75 -28.81
N LEU A 5 -7.09 8.38 -29.86
CA LEU A 5 -8.53 8.65 -30.01
C LEU A 5 -9.34 7.39 -30.31
N ASP A 6 -8.74 6.37 -30.92
CA ASP A 6 -9.38 5.07 -31.14
C ASP A 6 -8.96 4.06 -30.08
N LYS A 7 -9.94 3.51 -29.34
CA LYS A 7 -9.75 2.48 -28.31
C LYS A 7 -8.56 2.75 -27.37
N LYS A 8 -8.27 4.03 -27.10
CA LYS A 8 -7.15 4.46 -26.24
C LYS A 8 -5.80 3.91 -26.71
N GLY A 9 -5.59 3.78 -28.02
CA GLY A 9 -4.39 3.17 -28.62
C GLY A 9 -4.17 1.70 -28.25
N GLY A 10 -5.19 1.03 -27.70
CA GLY A 10 -5.08 -0.31 -27.12
C GLY A 10 -4.35 -0.36 -25.78
N CYS A 11 -4.15 0.77 -25.09
CA CYS A 11 -3.47 0.84 -23.80
C CYS A 11 -4.41 0.56 -22.63
N GLN A 12 -3.95 -0.17 -21.62
CA GLN A 12 -4.71 -0.41 -20.39
C GLN A 12 -4.94 0.89 -19.59
N HIS A 13 -3.90 1.62 -19.20
CA HIS A 13 -4.02 2.78 -18.28
C HIS A 13 -4.00 4.16 -18.92
N HIS A 14 -2.92 4.58 -19.57
CA HIS A 14 -2.86 5.87 -20.26
C HIS A 14 -2.26 5.70 -21.67
N CYS A 15 -2.73 6.49 -22.63
CA CYS A 15 -2.17 6.53 -23.99
C CYS A 15 -1.62 7.92 -24.25
N VAL A 16 -0.41 7.97 -24.79
CA VAL A 16 0.25 9.20 -25.21
C VAL A 16 0.57 9.08 -26.69
N ASN A 17 0.09 10.03 -27.49
CA ASN A 17 0.45 10.12 -28.89
C ASN A 17 1.84 10.77 -29.01
N GLU A 18 2.83 9.98 -29.41
CA GLU A 18 4.19 10.44 -29.65
C GLU A 18 4.52 10.34 -31.14
N ASN A 19 4.59 11.47 -31.82
CA ASN A 19 4.88 11.57 -33.26
C ASN A 19 3.99 10.65 -34.13
N GLY A 20 2.70 10.56 -33.80
CA GLY A 20 1.73 9.73 -34.52
C GLY A 20 1.73 8.25 -34.09
N ARG A 21 2.47 7.87 -33.05
CA ARG A 21 2.51 6.52 -32.49
C ARG A 21 1.86 6.50 -31.11
N ALA A 22 1.04 5.49 -30.85
CA ALA A 22 0.49 5.26 -29.52
C ALA A 22 1.57 4.69 -28.61
N ARG A 23 1.88 5.40 -27.52
CA ARG A 23 2.73 4.92 -26.43
C ARG A 23 1.89 4.77 -25.17
N CYS A 24 1.86 3.57 -24.62
CA CYS A 24 1.13 3.30 -23.39
C CYS A 24 1.96 3.66 -22.16
N GLN A 25 1.31 4.23 -21.16
CA GLN A 25 1.87 4.53 -19.84
C GLN A 25 0.98 3.93 -18.76
N CYS A 26 1.59 3.54 -17.65
CA CYS A 26 0.90 2.95 -16.50
C CYS A 26 0.77 3.97 -15.37
N PHE A 27 -0.27 3.82 -14.55
CA PHE A 27 -0.39 4.57 -13.29
C PHE A 27 0.77 4.23 -12.34
N ALA A 28 0.97 5.08 -11.33
CA ALA A 28 1.94 4.82 -10.27
C ALA A 28 1.64 3.47 -9.59
N GLY A 29 2.70 2.74 -9.21
CA GLY A 29 2.58 1.37 -8.68
C GLY A 29 2.41 0.29 -9.75
N TYR A 30 2.45 0.64 -11.05
CA TYR A 30 2.36 -0.33 -12.14
C TYR A 30 3.51 -0.16 -13.13
N ARG A 31 3.95 -1.29 -13.71
CA ARG A 31 4.94 -1.32 -14.79
C ARG A 31 4.30 -1.80 -16.09
N LEU A 32 4.80 -1.27 -17.20
CA LEU A 32 4.34 -1.69 -18.52
C LEU A 32 4.81 -3.13 -18.79
N ALA A 33 3.90 -3.98 -19.26
CA ALA A 33 4.18 -5.36 -19.61
C ALA A 33 4.96 -5.45 -20.94
N TYR A 34 5.37 -6.68 -21.27
CA TYR A 34 6.15 -6.94 -22.49
C TYR A 34 5.40 -6.63 -23.79
N ASP A 35 4.06 -6.73 -23.77
CA ASP A 35 3.19 -6.36 -24.90
C ASP A 35 3.12 -4.85 -25.17
N ARG A 36 3.74 -4.03 -24.29
CA ARG A 36 3.74 -2.57 -24.30
C ARG A 36 2.35 -1.93 -24.22
N LYS A 37 1.34 -2.66 -23.73
CA LYS A 37 -0.05 -2.22 -23.66
C LYS A 37 -0.69 -2.46 -22.31
N THR A 38 -0.39 -3.59 -21.67
CA THR A 38 -0.91 -3.94 -20.35
C THR A 38 0.00 -3.43 -19.24
N CYS A 39 -0.58 -3.21 -18.08
CA CYS A 39 0.05 -2.69 -16.88
C CYS A 39 -0.04 -3.74 -15.79
N VAL A 40 1.12 -4.18 -15.31
CA VAL A 40 1.24 -5.16 -14.24
C VAL A 40 1.58 -4.43 -12.96
N ASP A 41 0.90 -4.80 -11.90
CA ASP A 41 1.17 -4.32 -10.56
C ASP A 41 2.64 -4.54 -10.17
N ILE A 42 3.24 -3.55 -9.53
CA ILE A 42 4.60 -3.65 -8.99
C ILE A 42 4.46 -4.19 -7.58
N ASP A 43 5.00 -5.37 -7.34
CA ASP A 43 5.02 -5.93 -5.99
C ASP A 43 6.16 -5.29 -5.19
N GLU A 44 5.87 -4.20 -4.47
CA GLU A 44 6.90 -3.50 -3.69
C GLU A 44 7.38 -4.32 -2.48
N CYS A 45 6.62 -5.32 -2.05
CA CYS A 45 7.05 -6.24 -0.99
C CYS A 45 8.21 -7.14 -1.42
N LYS A 46 8.45 -7.30 -2.73
CA LYS A 46 9.64 -7.97 -3.26
C LYS A 46 10.88 -7.07 -3.32
N ALA A 47 10.76 -5.79 -2.99
CA ALA A 47 11.92 -4.92 -2.82
C ALA A 47 12.75 -5.31 -1.59
N GLN A 48 13.94 -4.73 -1.46
CA GLN A 48 14.81 -5.00 -0.31
C GLN A 48 14.10 -4.68 1.01
N ARG A 49 14.29 -5.55 2.01
CA ARG A 49 13.64 -5.46 3.33
C ARG A 49 12.11 -5.39 3.28
N GLY A 50 11.47 -6.13 2.37
CA GLY A 50 10.01 -6.29 2.36
C GLY A 50 9.26 -4.95 2.20
N GLY A 51 9.64 -4.14 1.23
CA GLY A 51 9.08 -2.79 1.06
C GLY A 51 9.47 -1.78 2.15
N GLY A 52 10.39 -2.14 3.04
CA GLY A 52 10.79 -1.31 4.18
C GLY A 52 9.85 -1.40 5.39
N CYS A 53 8.95 -2.38 5.42
CA CYS A 53 8.07 -2.62 6.56
C CYS A 53 8.84 -3.23 7.74
N GLN A 54 8.55 -2.79 8.97
CA GLN A 54 9.16 -3.37 10.18
C GLN A 54 8.69 -4.81 10.42
N HIS A 55 7.42 -5.09 10.15
CA HIS A 55 6.82 -6.41 10.33
C HIS A 55 6.42 -7.04 8.99
N GLU A 56 5.14 -7.03 8.64
CA GLU A 56 4.62 -7.66 7.43
C GLU A 56 4.40 -6.61 6.33
N CYS A 57 4.69 -7.00 5.09
CA CYS A 57 4.36 -6.20 3.91
C CYS A 57 3.25 -6.89 3.14
N ILE A 58 2.21 -6.12 2.81
CA ILE A 58 1.07 -6.59 2.04
C ILE A 58 1.03 -5.82 0.72
N ASN A 59 1.24 -6.54 -0.37
CA ASN A 59 1.10 -5.97 -1.70
C ASN A 59 -0.38 -5.74 -2.01
N THR A 60 -0.70 -4.61 -2.61
CA THR A 60 -2.05 -4.22 -3.03
C THR A 60 -2.02 -3.73 -4.47
N TYR A 61 -3.19 -3.58 -5.11
CA TYR A 61 -3.20 -3.08 -6.48
C TYR A 61 -2.81 -1.59 -6.52
N GLY A 62 -1.66 -1.29 -7.12
CA GLY A 62 -1.09 0.04 -7.31
C GLY A 62 -0.31 0.59 -6.12
N SER A 63 -0.08 -0.21 -5.08
CA SER A 63 0.64 0.19 -3.87
C SER A 63 0.94 -1.02 -2.99
N TYR A 64 1.59 -0.81 -1.86
CA TYR A 64 1.68 -1.75 -0.75
C TYR A 64 1.31 -1.04 0.56
N ARG A 65 1.13 -1.83 1.62
CA ARG A 65 1.05 -1.33 2.99
C ARG A 65 1.77 -2.24 3.95
N CYS A 66 2.28 -1.66 5.04
CA CYS A 66 2.82 -2.44 6.13
C CYS A 66 1.71 -2.83 7.12
N GLN A 67 1.84 -4.02 7.70
CA GLN A 67 0.97 -4.51 8.77
C GLN A 67 1.82 -4.91 9.97
N CYS A 68 1.38 -4.46 11.14
CA CYS A 68 1.99 -4.83 12.41
C CYS A 68 1.40 -6.13 12.94
N ARG A 69 2.24 -6.93 13.61
CA ARG A 69 1.80 -8.13 14.34
C ARG A 69 0.85 -7.75 15.49
N PRO A 70 0.02 -8.69 15.97
CA PRO A 70 -0.82 -8.46 17.14
C PRO A 70 -0.02 -7.90 18.32
N GLY A 71 -0.60 -6.92 19.04
CA GLY A 71 0.08 -6.20 20.12
C GLY A 71 0.89 -4.97 19.68
N PHE A 72 0.91 -4.65 18.38
CA PHE A 72 1.59 -3.47 17.85
C PHE A 72 0.66 -2.63 16.96
N THR A 73 0.91 -1.33 16.92
CA THR A 73 0.19 -0.37 16.06
C THR A 73 1.13 0.22 15.02
N LEU A 74 0.62 0.44 13.80
CA LEU A 74 1.39 1.06 12.73
C LEU A 74 1.68 2.53 13.08
N ALA A 75 2.96 2.88 13.08
CA ALA A 75 3.42 4.23 13.34
C ALA A 75 2.99 5.20 12.23
N ALA A 76 3.09 6.50 12.49
CA ALA A 76 2.68 7.55 11.54
C ALA A 76 3.51 7.57 10.24
N ASP A 77 4.69 6.95 10.23
CA ASP A 77 5.51 6.78 9.02
C ASP A 77 4.99 5.69 8.07
N GLY A 78 3.97 4.94 8.49
CA GLY A 78 3.33 3.87 7.73
C GLY A 78 4.19 2.62 7.56
N ARG A 79 5.31 2.50 8.29
CA ARG A 79 6.29 1.41 8.16
C ARG A 79 6.70 0.78 9.48
N SER A 80 6.91 1.60 10.50
CA SER A 80 7.29 1.17 11.83
C SER A 80 6.08 0.69 12.63
N CYS A 81 6.36 -0.12 13.64
CA CYS A 81 5.38 -0.71 14.52
C CYS A 81 5.76 -0.40 15.96
N ASP A 82 4.92 0.39 16.61
CA ASP A 82 5.04 0.74 18.02
C ASP A 82 4.29 -0.28 18.86
N GLU A 83 4.81 -0.59 20.04
CA GLU A 83 4.08 -1.41 21.00
C GLU A 83 2.75 -0.74 21.31
N ARG A 84 1.67 -1.53 21.28
CA ARG A 84 0.37 -1.04 21.68
C ARG A 84 0.39 -0.87 23.20
N LEU A 85 0.77 0.32 23.66
CA LEU A 85 0.60 0.67 25.06
C LEU A 85 -0.88 0.57 25.38
N SER A 86 -1.20 -0.30 26.32
CA SER A 86 -2.55 -0.40 26.84
C SER A 86 -2.96 0.93 27.48
N GLY A 87 -4.22 1.32 27.32
CA GLY A 87 -4.78 2.42 28.10
C GLY A 87 -4.59 2.18 29.60
N CYS A 88 -4.76 0.95 30.07
CA CYS A 88 -4.48 0.55 31.46
C CYS A 88 -3.02 0.77 31.88
N GLN A 89 -2.06 0.62 30.96
CA GLN A 89 -0.65 0.93 31.23
C GLN A 89 -0.36 2.43 31.34
N ILE A 90 -1.29 3.28 30.89
CA ILE A 90 -1.18 4.75 30.97
C ILE A 90 -2.20 5.27 31.99
N ALA A 91 -1.73 5.62 33.19
CA ALA A 91 -2.58 6.18 34.26
C ALA A 91 -3.84 5.32 34.56
N ASN A 92 -3.70 3.98 34.53
CA ASN A 92 -4.80 3.04 34.76
C ASN A 92 -6.00 3.25 33.80
N GLY A 93 -5.74 3.73 32.58
CA GLY A 93 -6.78 4.05 31.61
C GLY A 93 -7.69 5.21 32.02
N GLY A 94 -7.31 5.99 33.05
CA GLY A 94 -8.19 6.96 33.69
C GLY A 94 -9.25 6.34 34.61
N CYS A 95 -9.17 5.04 34.91
CA CYS A 95 -10.11 4.35 35.78
C CYS A 95 -9.82 4.61 37.27
N GLN A 96 -10.88 4.71 38.07
CA GLN A 96 -10.80 4.79 39.53
C GLN A 96 -10.48 3.44 40.22
N HIS A 97 -10.70 2.32 39.51
CA HIS A 97 -10.45 0.95 39.95
C HIS A 97 -9.64 0.20 38.88
N ASP A 98 -9.36 -1.08 39.10
CA ASP A 98 -8.57 -1.92 38.21
C ASP A 98 -9.05 -1.85 36.75
N CYS A 99 -8.14 -1.45 35.87
CA CYS A 99 -8.34 -1.48 34.43
C CYS A 99 -7.93 -2.85 33.90
N TYR A 100 -8.74 -3.43 33.03
CA TYR A 100 -8.46 -4.71 32.37
C TYR A 100 -8.44 -4.51 30.86
N ASP A 101 -7.39 -5.01 30.21
CA ASP A 101 -7.32 -5.01 28.75
C ASP A 101 -8.24 -6.09 28.19
N GLU A 102 -9.24 -5.70 27.40
CA GLU A 102 -10.01 -6.66 26.63
C GLU A 102 -9.17 -7.18 25.45
N PRO A 103 -9.10 -8.51 25.24
CA PRO A 103 -8.26 -9.11 24.20
C PRO A 103 -8.67 -8.73 22.77
N ASP A 104 -9.88 -8.21 22.56
CA ASP A 104 -10.42 -7.84 21.24
C ASP A 104 -10.56 -6.32 21.00
N GLY A 105 -10.00 -5.47 21.88
CA GLY A 105 -9.94 -4.02 21.63
C GLY A 105 -11.31 -3.35 21.40
N GLY A 106 -12.35 -3.84 22.09
CA GLY A 106 -13.68 -3.22 22.13
C GLY A 106 -13.74 -2.06 23.13
N HIS A 107 -14.59 -1.08 22.83
CA HIS A 107 -14.85 0.11 23.63
C HIS A 107 -15.66 -0.18 24.90
#